data_AF-A0A9E5WXI5-F1
#
_entry.id   AF-A0A9E5WXI5-F1
#
_cell.length_a   1.000
_cell.length_b   1.000
_cell.length_c   1.000
_cell.angle_alpha   90.00
_cell.angle_beta   90.00
_cell.angle_gamma   90.00
#
_symmetry.space_group_name_H-M   'P 1'
#
loop_
_entity.id
_entity.type
_entity.pdbx_description
1 polymer ?
#
loop_
_entity_poly.entity_id
_entity_poly.type
_entity_poly.pdbx_seq_one_letter_code
_entity_poly.pdbx_strand_id
1 'polypeptide(L)'
;MRPARLSYGLGVALFVMNRREFTPRGVRLGVNPRGLADRGVPVLRVDDADGKPRAVVFGVACHNTTLTGRHYFICGDFAGYAQSEIQERYPGLQAMFVQNCGGSANPYPRGTLEASKAHGHELAQEIGRLLEAKLRPVRGPLRTLLEDVALPLEPAPSAEELKKLTAAGGWRAWVGRKMAETAKKGERLPESYSAPVALWQFGHDLTL
;
A
#
# COMPACT_ATOMS: atom_id res chain seq x y z
N MET A 1 -20.51 17.66 -11.90
CA MET A 1 -20.78 16.30 -11.36
C MET A 1 -21.86 15.62 -12.20
N ARG A 2 -21.81 14.29 -12.35
CA ARG A 2 -22.80 13.49 -13.11
C ARG A 2 -23.21 12.25 -12.28
N PRO A 3 -24.42 11.68 -12.46
CA PRO A 3 -24.81 10.44 -11.79
C PRO A 3 -23.82 9.29 -12.06
N ALA A 4 -23.63 8.42 -11.08
CA ALA A 4 -22.73 7.26 -11.16
C ALA A 4 -23.26 6.08 -10.35
N ARG A 5 -22.84 4.87 -10.72
CA ARG A 5 -23.08 3.63 -9.96
C ARG A 5 -21.74 3.04 -9.52
N LEU A 6 -21.68 2.57 -8.28
CA LEU A 6 -20.49 1.94 -7.72
C LEU A 6 -20.69 0.43 -7.61
N SER A 7 -19.64 -0.32 -7.92
CA SER A 7 -19.59 -1.77 -7.67
C SER A 7 -18.21 -2.20 -7.20
N TYR A 8 -18.16 -3.24 -6.36
CA TYR A 8 -16.94 -3.75 -5.76
C TYR A 8 -16.66 -5.19 -6.20
N GLY A 9 -15.40 -5.46 -6.51
CA GLY A 9 -14.87 -6.78 -6.83
C GLY A 9 -13.55 -7.03 -6.12
N LEU A 10 -13.19 -8.31 -6.02
CA LEU A 10 -11.89 -8.74 -5.52
C LEU A 10 -11.23 -9.63 -6.59
N GLY A 11 -10.03 -9.24 -6.99
CA GLY A 11 -9.16 -10.01 -7.87
C GLY A 11 -7.93 -10.52 -7.15
N VAL A 12 -6.97 -11.04 -7.92
CA VAL A 12 -5.72 -11.59 -7.40
C VAL A 12 -4.51 -11.12 -8.22
N ALA A 13 -3.43 -10.75 -7.53
CA ALA A 13 -2.11 -10.48 -8.11
C ALA A 13 -1.06 -11.40 -7.45
N LEU A 14 -0.49 -12.30 -8.24
CA LEU A 14 0.44 -13.34 -7.81
C LEU A 14 1.86 -12.84 -7.58
N PHE A 15 2.26 -11.75 -8.24
CA PHE A 15 3.59 -11.15 -8.05
C PHE A 15 3.83 -10.63 -6.62
N VAL A 16 2.79 -10.48 -5.80
CA VAL A 16 2.90 -10.04 -4.40
C VAL A 16 3.55 -11.15 -3.57
N MET A 17 4.70 -10.82 -2.98
CA MET A 17 5.54 -11.78 -2.26
C MET A 17 5.92 -11.24 -0.89
N ASN A 18 5.82 -12.09 0.13
CA ASN A 18 6.27 -11.74 1.48
C ASN A 18 7.80 -11.52 1.46
N ARG A 19 8.23 -10.38 2.02
CA ARG A 19 9.64 -9.97 2.02
C ARG A 19 10.42 -10.37 3.28
N ARG A 20 9.80 -11.10 4.22
CA ARG A 20 10.36 -11.53 5.51
C ARG A 20 10.90 -12.95 5.37
N GLU A 21 12.10 -13.08 4.81
CA GLU A 21 12.74 -14.37 4.58
C GLU A 21 13.31 -14.94 5.89
N PHE A 22 12.93 -16.17 6.21
CA PHE A 22 13.46 -16.91 7.35
C PHE A 22 14.84 -17.50 7.01
N THR A 23 15.83 -17.21 7.85
CA THR A 23 17.20 -17.74 7.75
C THR A 23 17.62 -18.36 9.09
N PRO A 24 18.69 -19.18 9.14
CA PRO A 24 19.22 -19.68 10.42
C PRO A 24 19.64 -18.57 11.41
N ARG A 25 19.86 -17.34 10.94
CA ARG A 25 20.26 -16.18 11.75
C ARG A 25 19.09 -15.23 12.07
N GLY A 26 17.85 -15.63 11.78
CA GLY A 26 16.65 -14.82 11.98
C GLY A 26 16.01 -14.37 10.66
N VAL A 27 15.22 -13.29 10.72
CA VAL A 27 14.46 -12.77 9.57
C VAL A 27 15.25 -11.68 8.85
N ARG A 28 15.40 -11.80 7.53
CA ARG A 28 15.96 -10.75 6.69
C ARG A 28 14.94 -10.25 5.66
N LEU A 29 15.27 -9.12 5.03
CA LEU A 29 14.58 -8.72 3.81
C LEU A 29 15.01 -9.65 2.66
N GLY A 30 14.03 -10.27 2.00
CA GLY A 30 14.29 -11.24 0.95
C GLY A 30 13.02 -11.70 0.24
N VAL A 31 12.96 -12.97 -0.12
CA VAL A 31 11.83 -13.61 -0.80
C VAL A 31 11.34 -14.76 0.07
N ASN A 32 10.09 -14.70 0.52
CA ASN A 32 9.50 -15.73 1.37
C ASN A 32 8.20 -16.30 0.78
N PRO A 33 8.27 -17.37 -0.03
CA PRO A 33 7.09 -18.04 -0.56
C PRO A 33 6.20 -18.68 0.52
N ARG A 34 6.77 -18.97 1.70
CA ARG A 34 6.02 -19.52 2.85
C ARG A 34 5.37 -18.43 3.71
N GLY A 35 5.72 -17.17 3.49
CA GLY A 35 5.19 -16.04 4.26
C GLY A 35 3.83 -15.62 3.73
N LEU A 36 2.95 -15.18 4.64
CA LEU A 36 1.65 -14.64 4.26
C LEU A 36 1.82 -13.35 3.47
N ALA A 37 1.16 -13.27 2.33
CA ALA A 37 1.08 -12.08 1.50
C ALA A 37 -0.37 -11.94 1.04
N ASP A 38 -0.95 -10.76 1.25
CA ASP A 38 -2.26 -10.45 0.72
C ASP A 38 -2.13 -10.18 -0.78
N ARG A 39 -2.64 -11.12 -1.57
CA ARG A 39 -2.66 -11.07 -3.03
C ARG A 39 -3.95 -10.47 -3.57
N GLY A 40 -4.86 -10.05 -2.70
CA GLY A 40 -6.13 -9.45 -3.08
C GLY A 40 -5.94 -8.16 -3.85
N VAL A 41 -6.68 -8.03 -4.94
CA VAL A 41 -6.80 -6.80 -5.74
C VAL A 41 -8.23 -6.27 -5.57
N PRO A 42 -8.54 -5.50 -4.51
CA PRO A 42 -9.83 -4.85 -4.41
C PRO A 42 -10.00 -3.84 -5.54
N VAL A 43 -11.16 -3.87 -6.17
CA VAL A 43 -11.53 -2.97 -7.27
C VAL A 43 -12.89 -2.34 -6.97
N LEU A 44 -12.93 -1.01 -6.92
CA LEU A 44 -14.14 -0.21 -6.94
C LEU A 44 -14.33 0.36 -8.35
N ARG A 45 -15.31 -0.18 -9.07
CA ARG A 45 -15.71 0.27 -10.40
C ARG A 45 -16.73 1.39 -10.30
N VAL A 46 -16.55 2.44 -11.10
CA VAL A 46 -17.45 3.58 -11.20
C VAL A 46 -18.04 3.63 -12.61
N ASP A 47 -19.32 3.31 -12.73
CA ASP A 47 -20.05 3.31 -14.00
C ASP A 47 -20.89 4.59 -14.14
N ASP A 48 -21.16 5.01 -15.38
CA ASP A 48 -22.16 6.04 -15.66
C ASP A 48 -23.61 5.51 -15.59
N ALA A 49 -24.56 6.36 -15.97
CA ALA A 49 -25.98 6.02 -15.97
C ALA A 49 -26.31 4.91 -16.98
N ASP A 50 -25.53 4.81 -18.06
CA ASP A 50 -25.69 3.84 -19.15
C ASP A 50 -24.92 2.53 -18.88
N GLY A 51 -24.20 2.45 -17.74
CA GLY A 51 -23.43 1.29 -17.33
C GLY A 51 -22.02 1.22 -17.89
N LYS A 52 -21.53 2.28 -18.55
CA LYS A 52 -20.16 2.34 -19.07
C LYS A 52 -19.18 2.72 -17.95
N PRO A 53 -18.07 1.97 -17.75
CA PRO A 53 -17.03 2.33 -16.80
C PRO A 53 -16.39 3.69 -17.14
N ARG A 54 -16.25 4.56 -16.13
CA ARG A 54 -15.59 5.87 -16.25
C ARG A 54 -14.44 6.07 -15.27
N ALA A 55 -14.42 5.32 -14.18
CA ALA A 55 -13.27 5.29 -13.30
C ALA A 55 -13.13 3.92 -12.63
N VAL A 56 -11.91 3.60 -12.25
CA VAL A 56 -11.60 2.44 -11.42
C VAL A 56 -10.63 2.84 -10.33
N VAL A 57 -10.97 2.52 -9.09
CA VAL A 57 -10.04 2.58 -7.96
C VAL A 57 -9.64 1.14 -7.66
N PHE A 58 -8.35 0.86 -7.64
CA PHE A 58 -7.84 -0.47 -7.35
C PHE A 58 -6.69 -0.39 -6.36
N GLY A 59 -6.47 -1.46 -5.60
CA GLY A 59 -5.37 -1.51 -4.65
C GLY A 59 -4.63 -2.84 -4.66
N VAL A 60 -3.41 -2.81 -4.14
CA VAL A 60 -2.59 -4.00 -3.90
C VAL A 60 -1.81 -3.81 -2.60
N ALA A 61 -1.73 -4.84 -1.77
CA ALA A 61 -0.95 -4.84 -0.54
C ALA A 61 0.54 -5.15 -0.83
N CYS A 62 1.19 -4.34 -1.67
CA CYS A 62 2.56 -4.55 -2.12
C CYS A 62 3.31 -3.24 -2.35
N HIS A 63 4.59 -3.13 -1.97
CA HIS A 63 5.39 -1.93 -2.22
C HIS A 63 5.70 -1.76 -3.72
N ASN A 64 5.49 -0.55 -4.29
CA ASN A 64 5.97 -0.15 -5.63
C ASN A 64 7.50 -0.07 -5.69
N THR A 65 8.16 -1.23 -5.67
CA THR A 65 9.61 -1.39 -5.54
C THR A 65 10.16 -2.48 -6.47
N THR A 66 9.49 -2.74 -7.60
CA THR A 66 10.03 -3.64 -8.62
C THR A 66 11.34 -3.07 -9.14
N LEU A 67 11.31 -1.76 -9.45
CA LEU A 67 12.48 -0.96 -9.68
C LEU A 67 13.14 -0.67 -8.32
N THR A 68 14.44 -0.94 -8.26
CA THR A 68 15.26 -0.75 -7.04
C THR A 68 16.06 0.55 -7.14
N GLY A 69 16.82 0.90 -6.08
CA GLY A 69 17.72 2.05 -6.05
C GLY A 69 18.88 2.03 -7.07
N ARG A 70 18.86 1.12 -8.04
CA ARG A 70 19.73 1.11 -9.22
C ARG A 70 19.13 1.85 -10.43
N HIS A 71 17.84 2.21 -10.37
CA HIS A 71 17.14 2.87 -11.46
C HIS A 71 16.98 4.36 -11.12
N TYR A 72 17.67 5.22 -11.88
CA TYR A 72 17.71 6.66 -11.67
C TYR A 72 16.85 7.43 -12.67
N PHE A 73 15.63 6.93 -12.93
CA PHE A 73 14.64 7.58 -13.79
C PHE A 73 13.28 7.62 -13.10
N ILE A 74 12.44 8.57 -13.49
CA ILE A 74 11.09 8.72 -12.96
C ILE A 74 10.20 7.62 -13.54
N CYS A 75 9.52 6.87 -12.68
CA CYS A 75 8.63 5.80 -13.07
C CYS A 75 7.56 5.56 -12.00
N GLY A 76 6.33 5.21 -12.42
CA GLY A 76 5.25 4.82 -11.52
C GLY A 76 5.31 3.35 -11.05
N ASP A 77 6.37 2.60 -11.41
CA ASP A 77 6.52 1.16 -11.17
C ASP A 77 5.29 0.37 -11.70
N PHE A 78 5.02 -0.83 -11.15
CA PHE A 78 3.91 -1.68 -11.60
C PHE A 78 2.55 -0.96 -11.52
N ALA A 79 2.32 -0.10 -10.52
CA ALA A 79 1.05 0.60 -10.37
C ALA A 79 0.84 1.59 -11.52
N GLY A 80 1.88 2.35 -11.87
CA GLY A 80 1.85 3.27 -13.01
C GLY A 80 1.64 2.54 -14.35
N TYR A 81 2.32 1.41 -14.56
CA TYR A 81 2.12 0.59 -15.75
C TYR A 81 0.70 0.03 -15.84
N ALA A 82 0.13 -0.44 -14.73
CA ALA A 82 -1.26 -0.89 -14.69
C ALA A 82 -2.25 0.23 -15.01
N GLN A 83 -2.03 1.44 -14.45
CA GLN A 83 -2.86 2.61 -14.75
C GLN A 83 -2.79 2.96 -16.25
N SER A 84 -1.60 3.01 -16.83
CA SER A 84 -1.41 3.31 -18.25
C SER A 84 -2.11 2.29 -19.15
N GLU A 85 -1.90 0.99 -18.92
CA GLU A 85 -2.51 -0.06 -19.74
C GLU A 85 -4.04 -0.06 -19.67
N ILE A 86 -4.61 0.12 -18.47
CA ILE A 86 -6.07 0.22 -18.30
C ILE A 86 -6.64 1.43 -19.03
N GLN A 87 -5.99 2.59 -18.94
CA GLN A 87 -6.48 3.80 -19.61
C GLN A 87 -6.34 3.74 -21.13
N GLU A 88 -5.35 3.01 -21.64
CA GLU A 88 -5.20 2.71 -23.06
C GLU A 88 -6.32 1.75 -23.54
N ARG A 89 -6.60 0.69 -22.78
CA ARG A 89 -7.65 -0.29 -23.11
C ARG A 89 -9.07 0.28 -23.00
N TYR A 90 -9.30 1.22 -22.08
CA TYR A 90 -10.62 1.85 -21.85
C TYR A 90 -10.54 3.37 -21.99
N PRO A 91 -10.58 3.92 -23.23
CA PRO A 91 -10.45 5.35 -23.46
C PRO A 91 -11.49 6.18 -22.68
N GLY A 92 -11.00 7.18 -21.95
CA GLY A 92 -11.81 8.07 -21.11
C GLY A 92 -12.09 7.54 -19.69
N LEU A 93 -11.63 6.34 -19.35
CA LEU A 93 -11.65 5.82 -17.98
C LEU A 93 -10.47 6.38 -17.18
N GLN A 94 -10.71 6.82 -15.94
CA GLN A 94 -9.64 7.21 -15.00
C GLN A 94 -9.25 6.02 -14.11
N ALA A 95 -7.99 5.61 -14.16
CA ALA A 95 -7.46 4.56 -13.30
C ALA A 95 -6.72 5.15 -12.08
N MET A 96 -7.06 4.72 -10.88
CA MET A 96 -6.49 5.22 -9.62
C MET A 96 -6.01 4.07 -8.74
N PHE A 97 -4.74 4.14 -8.34
CA PHE A 97 -4.14 3.16 -7.45
C PHE A 97 -4.19 3.63 -5.99
N VAL A 98 -4.54 2.72 -5.08
CA VAL A 98 -4.48 2.91 -3.63
C VAL A 98 -3.57 1.84 -3.02
N GLN A 99 -2.59 2.27 -2.24
CA GLN A 99 -1.72 1.35 -1.51
C GLN A 99 -2.49 0.70 -0.35
N ASN A 100 -2.58 -0.63 -0.34
CA ASN A 100 -3.14 -1.37 0.80
C ASN A 100 -2.05 -1.71 1.82
N CYS A 101 -2.38 -2.54 2.83
CA CYS A 101 -1.51 -2.96 3.94
C CYS A 101 -0.31 -3.85 3.51
N GLY A 102 0.58 -3.33 2.65
CA GLY A 102 1.70 -4.05 2.03
C GLY A 102 3.02 -4.00 2.78
N GLY A 103 3.02 -3.64 4.07
CA GLY A 103 4.24 -3.42 4.87
C GLY A 103 5.23 -4.59 4.88
N SER A 104 4.73 -5.81 4.68
CA SER A 104 5.52 -7.05 4.64
C SER A 104 5.65 -7.66 3.24
N ALA A 105 5.27 -6.94 2.18
CA ALA A 105 5.26 -7.47 0.82
C ALA A 105 6.04 -6.59 -0.16
N ASN A 106 6.80 -7.24 -1.03
CA ASN A 106 7.45 -6.66 -2.21
C ASN A 106 7.00 -7.45 -3.46
N PRO A 107 7.13 -6.86 -4.66
CA PRO A 107 6.90 -7.59 -5.90
C PRO A 107 7.99 -8.64 -6.10
N TYR A 108 7.72 -9.68 -6.89
CA TYR A 108 8.71 -10.68 -7.28
C TYR A 108 8.42 -11.21 -8.69
N PRO A 109 9.42 -11.26 -9.60
CA PRO A 109 10.81 -10.81 -9.45
C PRO A 109 10.96 -9.28 -9.37
N ARG A 110 12.18 -8.81 -9.08
CA ARG A 110 12.53 -7.38 -8.94
C ARG A 110 13.84 -7.08 -9.68
N GLY A 111 14.05 -5.81 -9.97
CA GLY A 111 15.33 -5.28 -10.42
C GLY A 111 15.43 -5.01 -11.91
N THR A 112 14.34 -5.14 -12.67
CA THR A 112 14.29 -4.87 -14.10
C THR A 112 13.04 -4.09 -14.48
N LEU A 113 13.12 -3.35 -15.59
CA LEU A 113 11.98 -2.63 -16.16
C LEU A 113 10.93 -3.60 -16.69
N GLU A 114 11.39 -4.71 -17.24
CA GLU A 114 10.57 -5.79 -17.79
C GLU A 114 9.70 -6.41 -16.70
N ALA A 115 10.26 -6.66 -15.50
CA ALA A 115 9.48 -7.14 -14.37
C ALA A 115 8.42 -6.11 -13.93
N SER A 116 8.78 -4.82 -13.91
CA SER A 116 7.84 -3.75 -13.54
C SER A 116 6.65 -3.66 -14.49
N LYS A 117 6.93 -3.76 -15.80
CA LYS A 117 5.91 -3.83 -16.85
C LYS A 117 5.07 -5.10 -16.74
N ALA A 118 5.69 -6.26 -16.50
CA ALA A 118 4.98 -7.53 -16.37
C ALA A 118 4.01 -7.53 -15.18
N HIS A 119 4.41 -6.99 -14.03
CA HIS A 119 3.53 -6.86 -12.86
C HIS A 119 2.39 -5.88 -13.12
N GLY A 120 2.67 -4.76 -13.81
CA GLY A 120 1.64 -3.82 -14.22
C GLY A 120 0.64 -4.44 -15.20
N HIS A 121 1.13 -5.24 -16.15
CA HIS A 121 0.31 -5.98 -17.09
C HIS A 121 -0.57 -7.03 -16.40
N GLU A 122 0.00 -7.84 -15.50
CA GLU A 122 -0.76 -8.82 -14.70
C GLU A 122 -1.91 -8.13 -13.95
N LEU A 123 -1.62 -6.99 -13.32
CA LEU A 123 -2.62 -6.21 -12.59
C LEU A 123 -3.68 -5.62 -13.53
N ALA A 124 -3.29 -5.10 -14.69
CA ALA A 124 -4.21 -4.56 -15.69
C ALA A 124 -5.13 -5.65 -16.29
N GLN A 125 -4.62 -6.86 -16.53
CA GLN A 125 -5.45 -7.97 -16.99
C GLN A 125 -6.51 -8.35 -15.96
N GLU A 126 -6.12 -8.43 -14.68
CA GLU A 126 -7.06 -8.76 -13.62
C GLU A 126 -8.12 -7.66 -13.39
N ILE A 127 -7.71 -6.38 -13.46
CA ILE A 127 -8.65 -5.26 -13.42
C ILE A 127 -9.60 -5.30 -14.62
N GLY A 128 -9.09 -5.52 -15.84
CA GLY A 128 -9.89 -5.63 -17.06
C GLY A 128 -10.94 -6.74 -16.95
N ARG A 129 -10.54 -7.92 -16.44
CA ARG A 129 -11.45 -9.03 -16.15
C ARG A 129 -12.57 -8.62 -15.19
N LEU A 130 -12.26 -7.86 -14.13
CA LEU A 130 -13.25 -7.37 -13.17
C LEU A 130 -14.15 -6.27 -13.75
N LEU A 131 -13.63 -5.42 -14.63
CA LEU A 131 -14.41 -4.40 -15.32
C LEU A 131 -15.50 -5.01 -16.21
N GLU A 132 -15.24 -6.18 -16.79
CA GLU A 132 -16.19 -6.93 -17.64
C GLU A 132 -17.12 -7.86 -16.83
N ALA A 133 -16.83 -8.09 -15.55
CA ALA A 133 -17.61 -8.97 -14.69
C ALA A 133 -18.83 -8.29 -14.05
N LYS A 134 -19.76 -9.13 -13.56
CA LYS A 134 -20.82 -8.69 -12.64
C LYS A 134 -20.26 -8.57 -11.23
N LEU A 135 -20.08 -7.33 -10.77
CA LEU A 135 -19.55 -7.01 -9.44
C LEU A 135 -20.68 -6.78 -8.41
N ARG A 136 -20.33 -6.76 -7.13
CA ARG A 136 -21.29 -6.49 -6.04
C ARG A 136 -21.64 -5.00 -6.04
N PRO A 137 -22.92 -4.60 -6.17
CA PRO A 137 -23.28 -3.18 -6.07
C PRO A 137 -22.86 -2.57 -4.72
N VAL A 138 -22.44 -1.31 -4.75
CA VAL A 138 -22.09 -0.51 -3.57
C VAL A 138 -23.03 0.69 -3.52
N ARG A 139 -23.92 0.71 -2.53
CA ARG A 139 -24.96 1.74 -2.36
C ARG A 139 -24.68 2.59 -1.13
N GLY A 140 -25.22 3.81 -1.17
CA GLY A 140 -25.10 4.78 -0.09
C GLY A 140 -26.03 4.51 1.10
N PRO A 141 -26.09 5.45 2.05
CA PRO A 141 -25.37 6.74 2.04
C PRO A 141 -23.86 6.57 2.25
N LEU A 142 -23.05 7.48 1.71
CA LEU A 142 -21.63 7.59 2.06
C LEU A 142 -21.50 8.32 3.40
N ARG A 143 -20.74 7.75 4.33
CA ARG A 143 -20.29 8.40 5.56
C ARG A 143 -18.77 8.32 5.62
N THR A 144 -18.14 9.43 5.98
CA THR A 144 -16.68 9.53 6.10
C THR A 144 -16.29 9.99 7.49
N LEU A 145 -15.26 9.38 8.06
CA LEU A 145 -14.63 9.82 9.29
C LEU A 145 -13.14 9.97 9.06
N LEU A 146 -12.54 11.01 9.63
CA LEU A 146 -11.10 11.18 9.72
C LEU A 146 -10.81 11.63 11.15
N GLU A 147 -10.06 10.81 11.88
CA GLU A 147 -9.67 11.10 13.25
C GLU A 147 -8.20 10.78 13.48
N ASP A 148 -7.55 11.59 14.31
CA ASP A 148 -6.22 11.31 14.81
C ASP A 148 -6.34 10.47 16.09
N VAL A 149 -5.84 9.24 16.03
CA VAL A 149 -5.84 8.31 17.16
C VAL A 149 -4.47 8.33 17.83
N ALA A 150 -4.47 8.59 19.13
CA ALA A 150 -3.25 8.52 19.94
C ALA A 150 -2.83 7.05 20.14
N LEU A 151 -1.78 6.62 19.44
CA LEU A 151 -1.18 5.30 19.64
C LEU A 151 -0.11 5.40 20.73
N PRO A 152 -0.27 4.73 21.89
CA PRO A 152 0.70 4.79 22.95
C PRO A 152 2.04 4.20 22.48
N LEU A 153 3.13 4.90 22.78
CA LEU A 153 4.49 4.42 22.54
C LEU A 153 5.00 3.65 23.76
N GLU A 154 6.03 2.84 23.54
CA GLU A 154 6.77 2.26 24.65
C GLU A 154 7.36 3.38 25.54
N PRO A 155 7.53 3.12 26.86
CA PRO A 155 8.17 4.07 27.75
C PRO A 155 9.52 4.56 27.21
N ALA A 156 9.84 5.82 27.49
CA ALA A 156 11.12 6.38 27.11
C ALA A 156 12.29 5.51 27.60
N PRO A 157 13.29 5.24 26.75
CA PRO A 157 14.44 4.45 27.17
C PRO A 157 15.20 5.16 28.30
N SER A 158 15.69 4.38 29.25
CA SER A 158 16.61 4.86 30.29
C SER A 158 17.89 5.44 29.68
N ALA A 159 18.64 6.23 30.46
CA ALA A 159 19.92 6.77 30.01
C ALA A 159 20.92 5.67 29.59
N GLU A 160 20.87 4.48 30.21
CA GLU A 160 21.71 3.34 29.85
C GLU A 160 21.28 2.70 28.52
N GLU A 161 19.97 2.50 28.32
CA GLU A 161 19.42 1.99 27.06
C GLU A 161 19.69 2.95 25.92
N LEU A 162 19.61 4.26 26.17
CA LEU A 162 19.90 5.28 25.19
C LEU A 162 21.38 5.28 24.79
N LYS A 163 22.31 5.05 25.73
CA LYS A 163 23.73 4.82 25.42
C LYS A 163 23.93 3.55 24.57
N LYS A 164 23.21 2.47 24.85
CA LYS A 164 23.26 1.25 24.03
C LYS A 164 22.73 1.50 22.62
N LEU A 165 21.63 2.24 22.49
CA LEU A 165 21.04 2.61 21.20
C LEU A 165 21.98 3.48 20.37
N THR A 166 22.61 4.51 20.97
CA THR A 166 23.54 5.40 20.24
C THR A 166 24.80 4.68 19.78
N ALA A 167 25.24 3.68 20.54
CA ALA A 167 26.36 2.80 20.20
C ALA A 167 25.98 1.66 19.22
N ALA A 168 24.69 1.50 18.90
CA ALA A 168 24.25 0.53 17.90
C ALA A 168 24.72 0.93 16.48
N GLY A 169 24.47 0.07 15.50
CA GLY A 169 24.69 0.36 14.08
C GLY A 169 23.44 0.86 13.36
N GLY A 170 23.64 1.53 12.22
CA GLY A 170 22.58 1.88 11.28
C GLY A 170 21.50 2.82 11.85
N TRP A 171 20.24 2.54 11.49
CA TRP A 171 19.10 3.40 11.85
C TRP A 171 18.87 3.49 13.36
N ARG A 172 19.16 2.43 14.12
CA ARG A 172 19.00 2.42 15.59
C ARG A 172 19.92 3.44 16.26
N ALA A 173 21.17 3.53 15.79
CA ALA A 173 22.14 4.53 16.23
C ALA A 173 21.65 5.95 15.97
N TRP A 174 21.10 6.17 14.77
CA TRP A 174 20.57 7.46 14.38
C TRP A 174 19.36 7.87 15.23
N VAL A 175 18.41 6.97 15.45
CA VAL A 175 17.25 7.21 16.34
C VAL A 175 17.70 7.48 17.77
N GLY A 176 18.60 6.66 18.31
CA GLY A 176 19.14 6.85 19.66
C GLY A 176 19.83 8.21 19.83
N ARG A 177 20.59 8.67 18.82
CA ARG A 177 21.20 10.01 18.86
C ARG A 177 20.15 11.12 18.88
N LYS A 178 19.10 11.00 18.07
CA LYS A 178 17.99 11.97 18.07
C LYS A 178 17.28 12.05 19.42
N MET A 179 16.97 10.90 20.01
CA MET A 179 16.38 10.82 21.35
C MET A 179 17.29 11.46 22.42
N ALA A 180 18.61 11.21 22.35
CA ALA A 180 19.58 11.81 23.28
C ALA A 180 19.72 13.33 23.10
N GLU A 181 19.67 13.82 21.87
CA GLU A 181 19.66 15.25 21.57
C GLU A 181 18.41 15.93 22.15
N THR A 182 17.22 15.35 21.97
CA THR A 182 15.96 15.85 22.54
C THR A 182 16.04 15.91 24.07
N ALA A 183 16.49 14.83 24.72
CA ALA A 183 16.63 14.78 26.17
C ALA A 183 17.62 15.85 26.71
N LYS A 184 18.74 16.08 26.01
CA LYS A 184 19.73 17.12 26.39
C LYS A 184 19.17 18.54 26.34
N LYS A 185 18.16 18.79 25.50
CA LYS A 185 17.46 20.07 25.43
C LYS A 185 16.41 20.25 26.54
N GLY A 186 16.20 19.23 27.39
CA GLY A 186 15.14 19.24 28.40
C GLY A 186 13.74 19.00 27.81
N GLU A 187 13.66 18.60 26.53
CA GLU A 187 12.40 18.28 25.86
C GLU A 187 11.97 16.85 26.24
N ARG A 188 10.66 16.61 26.32
CA ARG A 188 10.11 15.26 26.56
C ARG A 188 10.08 14.47 25.26
N LEU A 189 10.45 13.19 25.35
CA LEU A 189 10.21 12.25 24.26
C LEU A 189 8.70 12.02 24.10
N PRO A 190 8.20 11.81 22.88
CA PRO A 190 6.78 11.56 22.66
C PRO A 190 6.34 10.27 23.39
N GLU A 191 5.20 10.33 24.07
CA GLU A 191 4.56 9.19 24.74
C GLU A 191 3.49 8.53 23.85
N SER A 192 3.08 9.20 22.78
CA SER A 192 2.13 8.69 21.79
C SER A 192 2.48 9.18 20.39
N TYR A 193 2.12 8.39 19.38
CA TYR A 193 2.09 8.80 17.99
C TYR A 193 0.65 9.13 17.57
N SER A 194 0.42 10.35 17.08
CA SER A 194 -0.86 10.77 16.52
C SER A 194 -1.02 10.16 15.13
N ALA A 195 -1.78 9.08 15.02
CA ALA A 195 -1.97 8.35 13.79
C ALA A 195 -3.30 8.75 13.11
N PRO A 196 -3.29 9.29 11.88
CA PRO A 196 -4.51 9.60 11.16
C PRO A 196 -5.19 8.31 10.69
N VAL A 197 -6.47 8.16 11.00
CA VAL A 197 -7.32 7.05 10.57
C VAL A 197 -8.49 7.61 9.77
N ALA A 198 -8.62 7.19 8.52
CA ALA A 198 -9.75 7.51 7.65
C ALA A 198 -10.66 6.29 7.48
N LEU A 199 -11.97 6.51 7.51
CA LEU A 199 -12.99 5.47 7.31
C LEU A 199 -14.03 5.96 6.30
N TRP A 200 -14.35 5.14 5.31
CA TRP A 200 -15.38 5.42 4.30
C TRP A 200 -16.41 4.28 4.33
N GLN A 201 -17.62 4.58 4.81
CA GLN A 201 -18.72 3.64 4.87
C GLN A 201 -19.76 3.95 3.80
N PHE A 202 -20.02 2.98 2.92
CA PHE A 202 -21.10 3.03 1.93
C PHE A 202 -22.26 2.15 2.39
N GLY A 203 -23.26 2.77 3.03
CA GLY A 203 -24.44 2.08 3.55
C GLY A 203 -24.04 0.89 4.42
N HIS A 204 -24.47 -0.32 4.04
CA HIS A 204 -24.01 -1.58 4.61
C HIS A 204 -23.20 -2.43 3.61
N ASP A 205 -22.91 -1.88 2.42
CA ASP A 205 -22.36 -2.64 1.30
C ASP A 205 -20.83 -2.69 1.28
N LEU A 206 -20.14 -1.65 1.78
CA LEU A 206 -18.69 -1.56 1.76
C LEU A 206 -18.13 -0.61 2.83
N THR A 207 -17.07 -1.05 3.49
CA THR A 207 -16.23 -0.25 4.38
C THR A 207 -14.83 -0.21 3.80
N LEU A 208 -14.27 0.98 3.63
CA LEU A 208 -12.88 1.22 3.22
C LEU A 208 -12.13 2.01 4.28
#